data_AF-A0A9P6IZT3-F1
#
_entry.id   AF-A0A9P6IZT3-F1
#
_cell.length_a   1.000
_cell.length_b   1.000
_cell.length_c   1.000
_cell.angle_alpha   90.00
_cell.angle_beta   90.00
_cell.angle_gamma   90.00
#
_symmetry.space_group_name_H-M   'P 1'
#
loop_
_entity.id
_entity.type
_entity.pdbx_description
1 polymer ?
#
loop_
_entity_poly.entity_id
_entity_poly.type
_entity_poly.pdbx_seq_one_letter_code
_entity_poly.pdbx_strand_id
1 'polypeptide(L)'
;MVSSIVVYGGSGALGRAIVAFFVKKQWAVTCVDFSANHEATTNILLEKTDSLEEQGKRVVGAISGQVDAIVCVAGGWAGGNAASADLFANSELMWKQSVHSSLVAAHLASKSLKAGGLLTLTGAFPAQKVTPLMKGYRMAKAAVHQLVASLAGPDSGIPADAKVNAILPVTLDTPMNRSGMPNADFSSWTPCSEVAETLYGWATNAIPVTSGKLVEIVTKDGKTTYTENSMDEGDRKSLPEYSTYLETHYRITPVSSSLDTLAKSRMLAGHMYDCNDRRLVLERQRGNDITILYNSWDATLPSTHEEEQHARKALVYLLTAGQVGKDCWIEPPLQVDYGNNLELGTSVRLGPNCVVLDCAKVSIGERTLVEAGVMLFTATHPTNPLLRHPHWLWDFAMPVRIGRDCRIGGGAVLCPGVDIGDGVTVMERSVVTKSVPPYVVVEGAPARITRVLSRDDCEEEAKASMMEKDWTQTPVETLTLP
;
A
#
# COMPACT_ATOMS: atom_id res chain seq x y z
N MET A 1 -32.86 -15.11 19.39
CA MET A 1 -32.34 -14.00 20.21
C MET A 1 -32.41 -12.74 19.37
N VAL A 2 -32.84 -11.62 19.94
CA VAL A 2 -32.86 -10.32 19.24
C VAL A 2 -31.41 -9.86 19.08
N SER A 3 -31.01 -9.49 17.86
CA SER A 3 -29.68 -8.94 17.61
C SER A 3 -29.51 -7.59 18.31
N SER A 4 -28.31 -7.28 18.80
CA SER A 4 -28.05 -6.06 19.56
C SER A 4 -26.83 -5.30 19.07
N ILE A 5 -26.90 -3.98 19.19
CA ILE A 5 -25.83 -3.05 18.83
C ILE A 5 -25.62 -2.01 19.92
N VAL A 6 -24.36 -1.65 20.17
CA VAL A 6 -23.99 -0.48 20.95
C VAL A 6 -23.55 0.64 20.01
N VAL A 7 -24.17 1.81 20.12
CA VAL A 7 -23.81 3.01 19.35
C VAL A 7 -23.21 4.04 20.31
N TYR A 8 -21.89 4.17 20.29
CA TYR A 8 -21.15 5.16 21.07
C TYR A 8 -21.11 6.48 20.31
N GLY A 9 -21.65 7.55 20.91
CA GLY A 9 -21.97 8.79 20.21
C GLY A 9 -23.36 8.76 19.57
N GLY A 10 -24.28 7.96 20.09
CA GLY A 10 -25.62 7.74 19.52
C GLY A 10 -26.55 8.95 19.51
N SER A 11 -26.20 10.03 20.21
CA SER A 11 -26.90 11.32 20.19
C SER A 11 -26.19 12.35 19.29
N GLY A 12 -25.12 11.96 18.58
CA GLY A 12 -24.55 12.73 17.47
C GLY A 12 -25.42 12.68 16.20
N ALA A 13 -25.06 13.47 15.18
CA ALA A 13 -25.82 13.48 13.92
C ALA A 13 -25.81 12.12 13.21
N LEU A 14 -24.63 11.52 13.02
CA LEU A 14 -24.49 10.17 12.48
C LEU A 14 -25.05 9.11 13.44
N GLY A 15 -24.79 9.27 14.75
CA GLY A 15 -25.31 8.37 15.78
C GLY A 15 -26.82 8.23 15.76
N ARG A 16 -27.57 9.34 15.65
CA ARG A 16 -29.03 9.32 15.52
C ARG A 16 -29.50 8.56 14.27
N ALA A 17 -28.84 8.75 13.14
CA ALA A 17 -29.18 8.03 11.91
C ALA A 17 -28.97 6.52 12.06
N ILE A 18 -27.87 6.11 12.71
CA ILE A 18 -27.59 4.69 13.00
C ILE A 18 -28.63 4.12 13.97
N VAL A 19 -28.91 4.81 15.08
CA VAL A 19 -29.92 4.37 16.05
C VAL A 19 -31.28 4.18 15.37
N ALA A 20 -31.77 5.20 14.65
CA ALA A 20 -33.05 5.14 13.95
C ALA A 20 -33.10 3.97 12.94
N PHE A 21 -32.02 3.75 12.19
CA PHE A 21 -31.94 2.68 11.20
C PHE A 21 -31.98 1.29 11.84
N PHE A 22 -31.18 1.05 12.88
CA PHE A 22 -31.12 -0.25 13.55
C PHE A 22 -32.40 -0.57 14.34
N VAL A 23 -33.03 0.44 14.96
CA VAL A 23 -34.36 0.30 15.59
C VAL A 23 -35.40 -0.11 14.56
N LYS A 24 -35.41 0.53 13.38
CA LYS A 24 -36.30 0.16 12.25
C LYS A 24 -36.05 -1.28 11.77
N LYS A 25 -34.82 -1.79 11.90
CA LYS A 25 -34.45 -3.19 11.61
C LYS A 25 -34.71 -4.15 12.79
N GLN A 26 -35.39 -3.69 13.84
CA GLN A 26 -35.77 -4.48 15.02
C GLN A 26 -34.57 -5.00 15.84
N TRP A 27 -33.44 -4.29 15.80
CA TRP A 27 -32.31 -4.55 16.69
C TRP A 27 -32.52 -3.87 18.04
N ALA A 28 -32.04 -4.48 19.12
CA ALA A 28 -31.92 -3.81 20.40
C ALA A 28 -30.72 -2.84 20.34
N VAL A 29 -30.99 -1.54 20.53
CA VAL A 29 -29.96 -0.50 20.38
C VAL A 29 -29.65 0.14 21.73
N THR A 30 -28.40 0.05 22.16
CA THR A 30 -27.89 0.79 23.32
C THR A 30 -27.14 2.03 22.86
N CYS A 31 -27.64 3.21 23.22
CA CYS A 31 -26.99 4.48 22.97
C CYS A 31 -26.06 4.84 24.14
N VAL A 32 -24.80 5.16 23.86
CA VAL A 32 -23.84 5.69 24.84
C VAL A 32 -23.51 7.12 24.45
N ASP A 33 -23.87 8.11 25.28
CA ASP A 33 -23.59 9.53 25.00
C ASP A 33 -23.75 10.40 26.26
N PHE A 34 -23.49 11.70 26.14
CA PHE A 34 -23.75 12.69 27.20
C PHE A 34 -25.23 13.11 27.28
N SER A 35 -26.05 12.72 26.29
CA SER A 35 -27.49 12.97 26.25
C SER A 35 -28.24 11.72 25.79
N ALA A 36 -29.46 11.52 26.28
CA ALA A 36 -30.27 10.38 25.90
C ALA A 36 -30.75 10.49 24.44
N ASN A 37 -30.80 9.36 23.75
CA ASN A 37 -31.51 9.19 22.50
C ASN A 37 -32.80 8.41 22.78
N HIS A 38 -33.95 9.07 22.61
CA HIS A 38 -35.27 8.50 22.92
C HIS A 38 -35.71 7.38 21.99
N GLU A 39 -35.08 7.22 20.82
CA GLU A 39 -35.34 6.10 19.92
C GLU A 39 -34.60 4.83 20.33
N ALA A 40 -33.52 4.95 21.10
CA ALA A 40 -32.72 3.81 21.53
C ALA A 40 -33.45 2.96 22.59
N THR A 41 -33.26 1.65 22.55
CA THR A 41 -33.81 0.70 23.54
C THR A 41 -33.25 0.93 24.93
N THR A 42 -31.98 1.32 25.04
CA THR A 42 -31.30 1.58 26.30
C THR A 42 -30.35 2.77 26.14
N ASN A 43 -30.19 3.57 27.19
CA ASN A 43 -29.29 4.72 27.21
C ASN A 43 -28.29 4.58 28.36
N ILE A 44 -27.01 4.73 28.07
CA ILE A 44 -25.93 4.86 29.03
C ILE A 44 -25.44 6.30 28.98
N LEU A 45 -25.71 7.05 30.05
CA LEU A 45 -25.36 8.46 30.13
C LEU A 45 -23.96 8.65 30.72
N LEU A 46 -23.16 9.44 30.02
CA LEU A 46 -21.79 9.81 30.39
C LEU A 46 -21.77 11.16 31.11
N GLU A 47 -20.76 11.39 31.95
CA GLU A 47 -20.53 12.69 32.59
C GLU A 47 -19.33 13.40 31.94
N LYS A 48 -19.44 14.70 31.68
CA LYS A 48 -18.37 15.49 31.03
C LYS A 48 -17.08 15.56 31.86
N THR A 49 -17.19 15.33 33.16
CA THR A 49 -16.10 15.32 34.12
C THR A 49 -15.46 13.95 34.28
N ASP A 50 -16.06 12.88 33.73
CA ASP A 50 -15.50 11.53 33.82
C ASP A 50 -14.08 11.51 33.23
N SER A 51 -13.14 10.93 33.97
CA SER A 51 -11.87 10.47 33.41
C SER A 51 -12.10 9.32 32.43
N LEU A 52 -11.09 9.00 31.61
CA LEU A 52 -11.17 7.85 30.70
C LEU A 52 -11.48 6.54 31.44
N GLU A 53 -10.90 6.36 32.63
CA GLU A 53 -11.09 5.15 33.43
C GLU A 53 -12.52 5.06 33.97
N GLU A 54 -13.05 6.15 34.52
CA GLU A 54 -14.45 6.21 35.02
C GLU A 54 -15.44 5.99 33.88
N GLN A 55 -15.22 6.65 32.74
CA GLN A 55 -16.01 6.49 31.54
C GLN A 55 -16.01 5.04 31.05
N GLY A 56 -14.83 4.40 31.00
CA GLY A 56 -14.67 3.01 30.61
C GLY A 56 -15.39 2.04 31.53
N LYS A 57 -15.21 2.20 32.85
CA LYS A 57 -15.90 1.37 33.87
C LYS A 57 -17.41 1.50 33.78
N ARG A 58 -17.92 2.72 33.59
CA ARG A 58 -19.36 2.99 33.47
C ARG A 58 -19.96 2.29 32.26
N VAL A 59 -19.33 2.42 31.09
CA VAL A 59 -19.85 1.83 29.84
C VAL A 59 -19.78 0.30 29.87
N VAL A 60 -18.64 -0.26 30.27
CA VAL A 60 -18.45 -1.72 30.30
C VAL A 60 -19.31 -2.37 31.38
N GLY A 61 -19.45 -1.74 32.55
CA GLY A 61 -20.27 -2.26 33.64
C GLY A 61 -21.78 -2.22 33.36
N ALA A 62 -22.24 -1.35 32.45
CA ALA A 62 -23.65 -1.22 32.09
C ALA A 62 -24.12 -2.21 31.01
N ILE A 63 -23.20 -2.83 30.26
CA ILE A 63 -23.53 -3.83 29.25
C ILE A 63 -23.42 -5.22 29.87
N SER A 64 -24.54 -5.95 29.91
CA SER A 64 -24.57 -7.34 30.34
C SER A 64 -24.74 -8.27 29.13
N GLY A 65 -23.90 -9.29 29.03
CA GLY A 65 -23.93 -10.26 27.93
C GLY A 65 -23.18 -9.81 26.67
N GLN A 66 -23.44 -10.52 25.56
CA GLN A 66 -22.77 -10.28 24.28
C GLN A 66 -23.62 -9.46 23.30
N VAL A 67 -22.96 -8.67 22.45
CA VAL A 67 -23.56 -7.85 21.40
C VAL A 67 -23.02 -8.21 20.03
N ASP A 68 -23.84 -8.02 18.98
CA ASP A 68 -23.48 -8.35 17.60
C ASP A 68 -22.61 -7.28 16.95
N ALA A 69 -22.80 -6.01 17.34
CA ALA A 69 -22.02 -4.90 16.82
C ALA A 69 -21.75 -3.81 17.86
N ILE A 70 -20.59 -3.17 17.75
CA ILE A 70 -20.23 -1.95 18.48
C ILE A 70 -19.77 -0.93 17.43
N VAL A 71 -20.45 0.20 17.37
CA VAL A 71 -20.15 1.29 16.44
C VAL A 71 -19.83 2.55 17.23
N CYS A 72 -18.58 3.00 17.16
CA CYS A 72 -18.11 4.23 17.79
C CYS A 72 -18.06 5.37 16.78
N VAL A 73 -19.09 6.20 16.82
CA VAL A 73 -19.27 7.42 16.00
C VAL A 73 -19.18 8.69 16.83
N ALA A 74 -18.79 8.57 18.11
CA ALA A 74 -18.39 9.70 18.91
C ALA A 74 -17.17 10.40 18.29
N GLY A 75 -17.22 11.72 18.28
CA GLY A 75 -16.22 12.55 17.65
C GLY A 75 -16.73 13.95 17.43
N GLY A 76 -15.80 14.85 17.12
CA GLY A 76 -16.09 16.21 16.72
C GLY A 76 -14.96 16.73 15.86
N TRP A 77 -14.95 18.03 15.63
CA TRP A 77 -13.93 18.70 14.85
C TRP A 77 -13.55 20.02 15.52
N ALA A 78 -12.24 20.27 15.60
CA ALA A 78 -11.68 21.56 15.99
C ALA A 78 -10.37 21.78 15.22
N GLY A 79 -10.24 22.95 14.60
CA GLY A 79 -9.06 23.37 13.85
C GLY A 79 -7.94 23.93 14.74
N GLY A 80 -6.86 24.37 14.11
CA GLY A 80 -5.72 25.02 14.76
C GLY A 80 -4.39 24.58 14.15
N ASN A 81 -3.64 25.56 13.63
CA ASN A 81 -2.23 25.36 13.30
C ASN A 81 -1.35 25.51 14.57
N ALA A 82 -0.03 25.36 14.44
CA ALA A 82 0.88 25.42 15.59
C ALA A 82 0.92 26.79 16.29
N ALA A 83 0.52 27.86 15.60
CA ALA A 83 0.51 29.22 16.12
C ALA A 83 -0.85 29.63 16.71
N SER A 84 -1.87 28.76 16.64
CA SER A 84 -3.20 29.04 17.16
C SER A 84 -3.17 29.11 18.69
N ALA A 85 -3.78 30.15 19.26
CA ALA A 85 -3.94 30.28 20.72
C ALA A 85 -4.76 29.12 21.32
N ASP A 86 -5.66 28.53 20.54
CA ASP A 86 -6.55 27.44 20.97
C ASP A 86 -5.94 26.05 20.74
N LEU A 87 -4.68 25.94 20.28
CA LEU A 87 -4.05 24.67 19.91
C LEU A 87 -4.20 23.61 21.01
N PHE A 88 -3.90 23.96 22.26
CA PHE A 88 -3.92 23.01 23.37
C PHE A 88 -5.35 22.59 23.73
N ALA A 89 -6.26 23.55 23.89
CA ALA A 89 -7.65 23.27 24.22
C ALA A 89 -8.34 22.43 23.13
N ASN A 90 -8.13 22.77 21.86
CA ASN A 90 -8.67 22.02 20.74
C ASN A 90 -8.05 20.62 20.65
N SER A 91 -6.75 20.48 20.91
CA SER A 91 -6.11 19.16 20.92
C SER A 91 -6.69 18.27 22.03
N GLU A 92 -6.79 18.76 23.26
CA GLU A 92 -7.37 18.00 24.37
C GLU A 92 -8.81 17.58 24.08
N LEU A 93 -9.62 18.48 23.52
CA LEU A 93 -10.99 18.18 23.09
C LEU A 93 -11.02 17.05 22.04
N MET A 94 -10.16 17.08 21.04
CA MET A 94 -10.09 16.06 19.99
C MET A 94 -9.66 14.69 20.53
N TRP A 95 -8.72 14.65 21.47
CA TRP A 95 -8.31 13.43 22.16
C TRP A 95 -9.44 12.83 22.98
N LYS A 96 -10.13 13.63 23.79
CA LYS A 96 -11.30 13.18 24.57
C LYS A 96 -12.45 12.69 23.68
N GLN A 97 -12.70 13.35 22.55
CA GLN A 97 -13.84 12.98 21.69
C GLN A 97 -13.58 11.78 20.79
N SER A 98 -12.34 11.60 20.29
CA SER A 98 -12.03 10.53 19.32
C SER A 98 -11.23 9.37 19.91
N VAL A 99 -10.22 9.65 20.73
CA VAL A 99 -9.33 8.59 21.22
C VAL A 99 -9.92 7.90 22.45
N HIS A 100 -10.42 8.67 23.43
CA HIS A 100 -11.01 8.08 24.63
C HIS A 100 -12.21 7.20 24.30
N SER A 101 -13.14 7.71 23.48
CA SER A 101 -14.31 6.97 23.02
C SER A 101 -13.92 5.69 22.27
N SER A 102 -12.93 5.75 21.38
CA SER A 102 -12.45 4.58 20.64
C SER A 102 -11.79 3.54 21.54
N LEU A 103 -11.01 3.95 22.55
CA LEU A 103 -10.42 3.04 23.53
C LEU A 103 -11.48 2.35 24.39
N VAL A 104 -12.51 3.09 24.83
CA VAL A 104 -13.62 2.50 25.58
C VAL A 104 -14.40 1.51 24.71
N ALA A 105 -14.68 1.85 23.44
CA ALA A 105 -15.35 0.95 22.51
C ALA A 105 -14.53 -0.32 22.22
N ALA A 106 -13.22 -0.18 22.05
CA ALA A 106 -12.30 -1.31 21.89
C ALA A 106 -12.28 -2.22 23.11
N HIS A 107 -12.19 -1.65 24.32
CA HIS A 107 -12.23 -2.43 25.55
C HIS A 107 -13.57 -3.12 25.75
N LEU A 108 -14.69 -2.43 25.47
CA LEU A 108 -16.02 -3.02 25.47
C LEU A 108 -16.11 -4.20 24.49
N ALA A 109 -15.53 -4.08 23.30
CA ALA A 109 -15.51 -5.17 22.32
C ALA A 109 -14.79 -6.41 22.83
N SER A 110 -13.64 -6.25 23.49
CA SER A 110 -12.91 -7.38 24.11
C SER A 110 -13.72 -8.14 25.18
N LYS A 111 -14.74 -7.51 25.77
CA LYS A 111 -15.55 -8.09 26.85
C LYS A 111 -16.91 -8.60 26.38
N SER A 112 -17.51 -7.90 25.42
CA SER A 112 -18.94 -8.05 25.12
C SER A 112 -19.21 -8.30 23.64
N LEU A 113 -18.25 -8.20 22.73
CA LEU A 113 -18.52 -8.50 21.31
C LEU A 113 -18.63 -10.03 21.11
N LYS A 114 -19.55 -10.47 20.25
CA LYS A 114 -19.62 -11.87 19.82
C LYS A 114 -18.45 -12.22 18.90
N ALA A 115 -18.08 -13.51 18.86
CA ALA A 115 -17.25 -14.03 17.77
C ALA A 115 -17.95 -13.76 16.42
N GLY A 116 -17.19 -13.32 15.42
CA GLY A 116 -17.76 -12.87 14.13
C GLY A 116 -18.46 -11.51 14.16
N GLY A 117 -18.50 -10.82 15.32
CA GLY A 117 -19.17 -9.52 15.48
C GLY A 117 -18.42 -8.36 14.82
N LEU A 118 -19.04 -7.18 14.81
CA LEU A 118 -18.48 -5.98 14.18
C LEU A 118 -18.03 -4.94 15.22
N LEU A 119 -16.80 -4.46 15.12
CA LEU A 119 -16.33 -3.22 15.75
C LEU A 119 -15.97 -2.19 14.67
N THR A 120 -16.72 -1.09 14.62
CA THR A 120 -16.39 0.04 13.74
C THR A 120 -16.05 1.27 14.54
N LEU A 121 -14.87 1.83 14.31
CA LEU A 121 -14.44 3.13 14.84
C LEU A 121 -14.62 4.23 13.79
N THR A 122 -14.46 5.50 14.19
CA THR A 122 -14.57 6.64 13.27
C THR A 122 -13.24 7.37 13.13
N GLY A 123 -12.58 7.13 12.01
CA GLY A 123 -11.40 7.88 11.58
C GLY A 123 -11.76 9.20 10.89
N ALA A 124 -10.88 9.67 10.03
CA ALA A 124 -11.15 10.78 9.12
C ALA A 124 -10.30 10.65 7.86
N PHE A 125 -10.89 10.86 6.68
CA PHE A 125 -10.15 10.83 5.42
C PHE A 125 -8.99 11.86 5.38
N PRO A 126 -9.17 13.13 5.82
CA PRO A 126 -8.09 14.11 5.80
C PRO A 126 -6.90 13.77 6.71
N ALA A 127 -7.09 12.90 7.71
CA ALA A 127 -6.01 12.53 8.63
C ALA A 127 -4.93 11.65 7.95
N GLN A 128 -5.28 11.00 6.83
CA GLN A 128 -4.34 10.24 6.01
C GLN A 128 -3.31 11.12 5.28
N LYS A 129 -3.55 12.44 5.19
CA LYS A 129 -2.68 13.40 4.48
C LYS A 129 -2.10 14.43 5.44
N VAL A 130 -0.99 15.06 5.05
CA VAL A 130 -0.43 16.20 5.79
C VAL A 130 -1.45 17.34 5.81
N THR A 131 -1.89 17.75 7.00
CA THR A 131 -2.85 18.84 7.18
C THR A 131 -2.34 19.86 8.20
N PRO A 132 -1.76 20.99 7.75
CA PRO A 132 -1.07 21.93 8.65
C PRO A 132 -2.03 22.71 9.58
N LEU A 133 -3.31 22.81 9.22
CA LEU A 133 -4.32 23.67 9.84
C LEU A 133 -5.17 23.00 10.95
N MET A 134 -4.97 21.71 11.23
CA MET A 134 -5.81 20.98 12.20
C MET A 134 -5.02 19.88 12.92
N LYS A 135 -3.98 20.29 13.67
CA LYS A 135 -3.00 19.35 14.25
C LYS A 135 -3.62 18.40 15.28
N GLY A 136 -4.37 18.94 16.25
CA GLY A 136 -5.02 18.16 17.30
C GLY A 136 -5.99 17.12 16.74
N TYR A 137 -6.84 17.53 15.79
CA TYR A 137 -7.78 16.64 15.10
C TYR A 137 -7.05 15.51 14.36
N ARG A 138 -6.02 15.84 13.57
CA ARG A 138 -5.24 14.85 12.83
C ARG A 138 -4.58 13.84 13.75
N MET A 139 -3.91 14.29 14.81
CA MET A 139 -3.26 13.39 15.77
C MET A 139 -4.26 12.42 16.39
N ALA A 140 -5.41 12.92 16.84
CA ALA A 140 -6.45 12.09 17.42
C ALA A 140 -6.99 11.04 16.42
N LYS A 141 -7.23 11.42 15.16
CA LYS A 141 -7.72 10.49 14.14
C LYS A 141 -6.66 9.49 13.66
N ALA A 142 -5.39 9.90 13.57
CA ALA A 142 -4.29 9.00 13.27
C ALA A 142 -4.09 7.95 14.38
N ALA A 143 -4.26 8.33 15.65
CA ALA A 143 -4.25 7.39 16.77
C ALA A 143 -5.39 6.35 16.65
N VAL A 144 -6.58 6.78 16.23
CA VAL A 144 -7.70 5.86 15.94
C VAL A 144 -7.38 4.91 14.78
N HIS A 145 -6.72 5.40 13.73
CA HIS A 145 -6.28 4.57 12.60
C HIS A 145 -5.30 3.47 13.05
N GLN A 146 -4.30 3.83 13.85
CA GLN A 146 -3.35 2.88 14.41
C GLN A 146 -4.03 1.89 15.36
N LEU A 147 -4.99 2.35 16.16
CA LEU A 147 -5.77 1.48 17.04
C LEU A 147 -6.53 0.39 16.25
N VAL A 148 -7.10 0.71 15.09
CA VAL A 148 -7.75 -0.30 14.23
C VAL A 148 -6.78 -1.38 13.79
N ALA A 149 -5.57 -1.00 13.35
CA ALA A 149 -4.54 -1.95 12.94
C ALA A 149 -4.13 -2.87 14.10
N SER A 150 -3.89 -2.29 15.29
CA SER A 150 -3.55 -3.05 16.50
C SER A 150 -4.67 -4.02 16.92
N LEU A 151 -5.93 -3.60 16.83
CA LEU A 151 -7.07 -4.44 17.23
C LEU A 151 -7.34 -5.60 16.27
N ALA A 152 -6.96 -5.47 15.00
CA ALA A 152 -7.08 -6.54 14.01
C ALA A 152 -5.93 -7.55 14.05
N GLY A 153 -4.84 -7.23 14.76
CA GLY A 153 -3.70 -8.11 14.94
C GLY A 153 -3.96 -9.31 15.87
N PRO A 154 -3.08 -10.32 15.85
CA PRO A 154 -3.16 -11.45 16.79
C PRO A 154 -3.03 -10.97 18.24
N ASP A 155 -3.63 -11.73 19.17
CA ASP A 155 -3.58 -11.47 20.61
C ASP A 155 -4.10 -10.08 21.06
N SER A 156 -4.87 -9.38 20.21
CA SER A 156 -5.42 -8.06 20.52
C SER A 156 -6.51 -8.06 21.61
N GLY A 157 -7.01 -9.25 21.98
CA GLY A 157 -8.14 -9.44 22.88
C GLY A 157 -9.51 -9.28 22.22
N ILE A 158 -9.57 -9.02 20.91
CA ILE A 158 -10.82 -9.03 20.15
C ILE A 158 -11.26 -10.49 19.91
N PRO A 159 -12.56 -10.82 20.02
CA PRO A 159 -13.05 -12.18 19.78
C PRO A 159 -12.70 -12.72 18.39
N ALA A 160 -12.56 -14.05 18.29
CA ALA A 160 -12.29 -14.73 17.03
C ALA A 160 -13.29 -14.34 15.94
N ASP A 161 -12.78 -14.23 14.70
CA ASP A 161 -13.53 -13.88 13.49
C ASP A 161 -14.23 -12.51 13.51
N ALA A 162 -14.12 -11.73 14.59
CA ALA A 162 -14.70 -10.40 14.64
C ALA A 162 -13.97 -9.44 13.70
N LYS A 163 -14.74 -8.52 13.12
CA LYS A 163 -14.27 -7.56 12.12
C LYS A 163 -14.05 -6.21 12.78
N VAL A 164 -12.83 -5.70 12.72
CA VAL A 164 -12.47 -4.38 13.24
C VAL A 164 -12.16 -3.46 12.06
N ASN A 165 -12.80 -2.31 11.96
CA ASN A 165 -12.51 -1.32 10.91
C ASN A 165 -12.71 0.10 11.42
N ALA A 166 -12.33 1.09 10.60
CA ALA A 166 -12.78 2.46 10.78
C ALA A 166 -13.36 3.06 9.51
N ILE A 167 -14.45 3.80 9.65
CA ILE A 167 -14.96 4.66 8.58
C ILE A 167 -14.19 5.98 8.52
N LEU A 168 -13.82 6.39 7.32
CA LEU A 168 -13.07 7.61 7.02
C LEU A 168 -13.93 8.50 6.11
N PRO A 169 -14.94 9.18 6.66
CA PRO A 169 -15.71 10.13 5.87
C PRO A 169 -14.85 11.34 5.47
N VAL A 170 -15.10 11.86 4.26
CA VAL A 170 -14.64 13.19 3.84
C VAL A 170 -15.49 14.25 4.52
N THR A 171 -16.78 14.32 4.15
CA THR A 171 -17.76 15.22 4.76
C THR A 171 -19.09 14.49 4.88
N LEU A 172 -19.64 14.44 6.08
CA LEU A 172 -20.98 13.92 6.35
C LEU A 172 -22.01 15.04 6.21
N ASP A 173 -23.15 14.74 5.61
CA ASP A 173 -24.28 15.64 5.57
C ASP A 173 -24.97 15.68 6.93
N THR A 174 -24.70 16.75 7.69
CA THR A 174 -25.25 16.96 9.03
C THR A 174 -25.80 18.37 9.19
N PRO A 175 -26.80 18.60 10.06
CA PRO A 175 -27.32 19.93 10.33
C PRO A 175 -26.24 20.92 10.77
N MET A 176 -25.27 20.46 11.57
CA MET A 176 -24.15 21.28 12.03
C MET A 176 -23.23 21.68 10.88
N ASN A 177 -22.87 20.74 10.00
CA ASN A 177 -22.05 21.05 8.82
C ASN A 177 -22.78 22.01 7.87
N ARG A 178 -24.08 21.80 7.63
CA ARG A 178 -24.89 22.70 6.79
C ARG A 178 -24.94 24.12 7.36
N SER A 179 -25.07 24.25 8.68
CA SER A 179 -25.04 25.55 9.34
C SER A 179 -23.65 26.20 9.32
N GLY A 180 -22.57 25.41 9.44
CA GLY A 180 -21.19 25.91 9.44
C GLY A 180 -20.64 26.23 8.06
N MET A 181 -21.18 25.61 7.01
CA MET A 181 -20.77 25.78 5.62
C MET A 181 -22.00 25.92 4.69
N PRO A 182 -22.78 27.01 4.81
CA PRO A 182 -24.07 27.16 4.11
C PRO A 182 -23.96 27.24 2.58
N ASN A 183 -22.78 27.60 2.06
CA ASN A 183 -22.52 27.78 0.63
C ASN A 183 -21.70 26.62 0.03
N ALA A 184 -21.49 25.53 0.76
CA ALA A 184 -20.77 24.38 0.24
C ALA A 184 -21.61 23.59 -0.77
N ASP A 185 -20.92 22.84 -1.63
CA ASP A 185 -21.58 21.90 -2.53
C ASP A 185 -22.03 20.64 -1.77
N PHE A 186 -23.31 20.62 -1.39
CA PHE A 186 -23.91 19.51 -0.66
C PHE A 186 -24.01 18.21 -1.48
N SER A 187 -23.85 18.26 -2.81
CA SER A 187 -23.85 17.04 -3.65
C SER A 187 -22.62 16.15 -3.41
N SER A 188 -21.58 16.70 -2.78
CA SER A 188 -20.37 15.99 -2.37
C SER A 188 -20.43 15.47 -0.93
N TRP A 189 -21.55 15.68 -0.22
CA TRP A 189 -21.69 15.32 1.19
C TRP A 189 -22.40 14.00 1.34
N THR A 190 -21.87 13.15 2.21
CA THR A 190 -22.38 11.79 2.40
C THR A 190 -23.60 11.78 3.32
N PRO A 191 -24.76 11.29 2.88
CA PRO A 191 -25.93 11.17 3.73
C PRO A 191 -25.69 10.21 4.90
N CYS A 192 -26.01 10.64 6.13
CA CYS A 192 -25.82 9.78 7.32
C CYS A 192 -26.65 8.49 7.26
N SER A 193 -27.77 8.48 6.52
CA SER A 193 -28.60 7.29 6.31
C SER A 193 -27.89 6.21 5.50
N GLU A 194 -27.11 6.59 4.48
CA GLU A 194 -26.35 5.62 3.66
C GLU A 194 -25.22 4.96 4.46
N VAL A 195 -24.58 5.73 5.35
CA VAL A 195 -23.58 5.18 6.27
C VAL A 195 -24.23 4.19 7.24
N ALA A 196 -25.40 4.51 7.79
CA ALA A 196 -26.14 3.61 8.68
C ALA A 196 -26.54 2.29 7.99
N GLU A 197 -26.99 2.37 6.72
CA GLU A 197 -27.32 1.19 5.92
C GLU A 197 -26.09 0.32 5.65
N THR A 198 -24.95 0.93 5.32
CA THR A 198 -23.69 0.21 5.08
C THR A 198 -23.20 -0.51 6.34
N LEU A 199 -23.22 0.18 7.49
CA LEU A 199 -22.86 -0.41 8.78
C LEU A 199 -23.77 -1.58 9.16
N TYR A 200 -25.07 -1.50 8.85
CA TYR A 200 -25.99 -2.62 9.02
C TYR A 200 -25.63 -3.80 8.10
N GLY A 201 -25.27 -3.52 6.85
CA GLY A 201 -24.77 -4.53 5.91
C GLY A 201 -23.53 -5.25 6.43
N TRP A 202 -22.57 -4.51 7.02
CA TRP A 202 -21.39 -5.11 7.66
C TRP A 202 -21.75 -5.94 8.89
N ALA A 203 -22.62 -5.43 9.78
CA ALA A 203 -23.02 -6.10 11.00
C ALA A 203 -23.80 -7.41 10.74
N THR A 204 -24.48 -7.51 9.60
CA THR A 204 -25.23 -8.69 9.16
C THR A 204 -24.45 -9.58 8.19
N ASN A 205 -23.21 -9.20 7.84
CA ASN A 205 -22.41 -9.84 6.79
C ASN A 205 -23.05 -9.82 5.39
N ALA A 206 -24.08 -8.99 5.15
CA ALA A 206 -24.67 -8.79 3.83
C ALA A 206 -23.75 -7.99 2.89
N ILE A 207 -22.88 -7.14 3.46
CA ILE A 207 -21.82 -6.43 2.75
C ILE A 207 -20.48 -6.90 3.35
N PRO A 208 -19.52 -7.38 2.55
CA PRO A 208 -18.22 -7.76 3.05
C PRO A 208 -17.44 -6.53 3.54
N VAL A 209 -16.66 -6.72 4.60
CA VAL A 209 -15.67 -5.76 5.08
C VAL A 209 -14.50 -6.53 5.69
N THR A 210 -13.29 -6.09 5.39
CA THR A 210 -12.05 -6.70 5.83
C THR A 210 -11.63 -6.13 7.18
N SER A 211 -11.27 -7.00 8.12
CA SER A 211 -10.73 -6.57 9.43
C SER A 211 -9.38 -5.87 9.25
N GLY A 212 -9.11 -4.85 10.06
CA GLY A 212 -7.92 -4.01 10.02
C GLY A 212 -7.95 -2.88 8.98
N LYS A 213 -9.00 -2.76 8.16
CA LYS A 213 -9.06 -1.76 7.10
C LYS A 213 -9.66 -0.42 7.54
N LEU A 214 -9.17 0.64 6.91
CA LEU A 214 -9.74 1.98 6.95
C LEU A 214 -10.60 2.14 5.69
N VAL A 215 -11.89 2.38 5.86
CA VAL A 215 -12.86 2.47 4.75
C VAL A 215 -13.11 3.93 4.43
N GLU A 216 -12.57 4.40 3.31
CA GLU A 216 -12.80 5.74 2.79
C GLU A 216 -14.24 5.90 2.30
N ILE A 217 -14.92 6.94 2.78
CA ILE A 217 -16.29 7.27 2.36
C ILE A 217 -16.27 8.60 1.63
N VAL A 218 -16.45 8.54 0.31
CA VAL A 218 -16.38 9.69 -0.59
C VAL A 218 -17.70 9.79 -1.33
N THR A 219 -18.30 10.98 -1.34
CA THR A 219 -19.50 11.24 -2.13
C THR A 219 -19.15 12.25 -3.21
N LYS A 220 -19.52 11.92 -4.45
CA LYS A 220 -19.36 12.81 -5.60
C LYS A 220 -20.61 12.71 -6.48
N ASP A 221 -21.14 13.86 -6.87
CA ASP A 221 -22.34 13.95 -7.72
C ASP A 221 -23.53 13.13 -7.16
N GLY A 222 -23.70 13.13 -5.83
CA GLY A 222 -24.76 12.40 -5.12
C GLY A 222 -24.55 10.88 -5.02
N LYS A 223 -23.40 10.34 -5.46
CA LYS A 223 -23.07 8.92 -5.34
C LYS A 223 -21.96 8.70 -4.31
N THR A 224 -22.26 7.93 -3.27
CA THR A 224 -21.29 7.54 -2.25
C THR A 224 -20.53 6.27 -2.66
N THR A 225 -19.21 6.28 -2.52
CA THR A 225 -18.33 5.13 -2.71
C THR A 225 -17.61 4.79 -1.40
N TYR A 226 -17.49 3.50 -1.12
CA TYR A 226 -16.78 2.94 0.02
C TYR A 226 -15.56 2.20 -0.51
N THR A 227 -14.36 2.65 -0.15
CA THR A 227 -13.11 2.06 -0.62
C THR A 227 -12.28 1.64 0.58
N GLU A 228 -12.00 0.34 0.72
CA GLU A 228 -11.03 -0.12 1.71
C GLU A 228 -9.65 0.36 1.30
N ASN A 229 -8.93 1.02 2.21
CA ASN A 229 -7.56 1.39 1.93
C ASN A 229 -6.75 0.10 1.70
N SER A 230 -6.23 -0.07 0.48
CA SER A 230 -5.14 -0.99 0.29
C SER A 230 -3.95 -0.40 1.06
N MET A 231 -3.30 -1.21 1.90
CA MET A 231 -2.01 -0.82 2.48
C MET A 231 -1.01 -0.47 1.36
N ASP A 232 -1.25 -0.89 0.11
CA ASP A 232 -0.40 -0.59 -1.05
C ASP A 232 -0.59 0.81 -1.70
N GLU A 233 -1.76 1.45 -1.65
CA GLU A 233 -1.93 2.77 -2.29
C GLU A 233 -1.46 3.95 -1.42
N GLY A 234 -1.50 3.80 -0.09
CA GLY A 234 -0.91 4.75 0.85
C GLY A 234 0.61 4.74 0.76
N ASP A 235 1.20 3.54 0.71
CA ASP A 235 2.64 3.34 0.62
C ASP A 235 3.24 3.97 -0.64
N ARG A 236 2.64 3.75 -1.82
CA ARG A 236 3.17 4.32 -3.07
C ARG A 236 3.15 5.86 -3.08
N LYS A 237 2.17 6.49 -2.42
CA LYS A 237 2.09 7.95 -2.31
C LYS A 237 3.10 8.51 -1.31
N SER A 238 3.54 7.72 -0.32
CA SER A 238 4.59 8.11 0.62
C SER A 238 6.01 7.77 0.12
N LEU A 239 6.19 6.83 -0.83
CA LEU A 239 7.51 6.49 -1.38
C LEU A 239 8.32 7.72 -1.82
N PRO A 240 7.76 8.76 -2.49
CA PRO A 240 8.52 9.97 -2.83
C PRO A 240 8.99 10.78 -1.61
N GLU A 241 8.15 10.89 -0.58
CA GLU A 241 8.50 11.61 0.66
C GLU A 241 9.57 10.82 1.45
N TYR A 242 9.38 9.51 1.56
CA TYR A 242 10.31 8.62 2.27
C TYR A 242 11.63 8.46 1.52
N SER A 243 11.64 8.41 0.18
CA SER A 243 12.88 8.38 -0.61
C SER A 243 13.68 9.67 -0.41
N THR A 244 13.01 10.83 -0.33
CA THR A 244 13.66 12.12 -0.03
C THR A 244 14.27 12.12 1.37
N TYR A 245 13.58 11.53 2.35
CA TYR A 245 14.12 11.32 3.69
C TYR A 245 15.38 10.45 3.67
N LEU A 246 15.35 9.32 2.94
CA LEU A 246 16.50 8.42 2.83
C LEU A 246 17.70 9.09 2.16
N GLU A 247 17.50 9.86 1.07
CA GLU A 247 18.56 10.63 0.43
C GLU A 247 19.23 11.60 1.42
N THR A 248 18.43 12.31 2.20
CA THR A 248 18.91 13.28 3.19
C THR A 248 19.62 12.59 4.36
N HIS A 249 19.01 11.52 4.90
CA HIS A 249 19.48 10.84 6.10
C HIS A 249 20.79 10.08 5.84
N TYR A 250 20.88 9.37 4.72
CA TYR A 250 22.05 8.59 4.33
C TYR A 250 23.05 9.36 3.46
N ARG A 251 22.83 10.68 3.26
CA ARG A 251 23.71 11.58 2.49
C ARG A 251 23.98 11.08 1.06
N ILE A 252 22.98 10.46 0.45
CA ILE A 252 23.04 10.03 -0.95
C ILE A 252 23.04 11.29 -1.79
N THR A 253 24.13 11.57 -2.50
CA THR A 253 24.28 12.83 -3.22
C THR A 253 23.46 12.79 -4.52
N PRO A 254 22.43 13.63 -4.69
CA PRO A 254 21.69 13.68 -5.95
C PRO A 254 22.59 14.25 -7.06
N VAL A 255 22.52 13.64 -8.24
CA VAL A 255 23.25 14.14 -9.40
C VAL A 255 22.40 15.22 -10.07
N SER A 256 22.92 16.44 -10.12
CA SER A 256 22.18 17.59 -10.68
C SER A 256 21.78 17.36 -12.13
N SER A 257 20.53 17.67 -12.47
CA SER A 257 20.02 17.68 -13.84
C SER A 257 20.69 18.73 -14.74
N SER A 258 21.35 19.73 -14.16
CA SER A 258 22.10 20.76 -14.90
C SER A 258 23.43 20.29 -15.48
N LEU A 259 23.90 19.09 -15.13
CA LEU A 259 25.13 18.49 -15.63
C LEU A 259 24.87 17.65 -16.90
N ASP A 260 24.15 18.16 -17.90
CA ASP A 260 23.94 17.36 -19.13
C ASP A 260 25.21 17.26 -19.97
N THR A 261 25.76 16.04 -20.07
CA THR A 261 27.03 15.76 -20.74
C THR A 261 26.78 15.01 -22.04
N LEU A 262 27.57 15.35 -23.05
CA LEU A 262 27.54 14.66 -24.34
C LEU A 262 27.77 13.14 -24.19
N ALA A 263 28.58 12.72 -23.21
CA ALA A 263 28.82 11.32 -22.91
C ALA A 263 27.54 10.59 -22.50
N LYS A 264 26.72 11.17 -21.60
CA LYS A 264 25.44 10.59 -21.19
C LYS A 264 24.46 10.44 -22.37
N SER A 265 24.31 11.50 -23.17
CA SER A 265 23.43 11.44 -24.34
C SER A 265 23.89 10.40 -25.37
N ARG A 266 25.21 10.23 -25.53
CA ARG A 266 25.79 9.19 -26.40
C ARG A 266 25.58 7.78 -25.83
N MET A 267 25.76 7.59 -24.53
CA MET A 267 25.51 6.33 -23.82
C MET A 267 24.07 5.85 -24.04
N LEU A 268 23.09 6.72 -23.76
CA LEU A 268 21.67 6.38 -23.90
C LEU A 268 21.25 6.16 -25.36
N ALA A 269 21.93 6.79 -26.32
CA ALA A 269 21.73 6.57 -27.75
C ALA A 269 22.47 5.32 -28.30
N GLY A 270 23.24 4.61 -27.47
CA GLY A 270 24.07 3.48 -27.88
C GLY A 270 25.29 3.82 -28.74
N HIS A 271 25.67 5.11 -28.78
CA HIS A 271 26.91 5.55 -29.40
C HIS A 271 28.10 5.38 -28.45
N MET A 272 29.33 5.30 -28.99
CA MET A 272 30.54 5.30 -28.17
C MET A 272 30.55 6.49 -27.22
N TYR A 273 30.80 6.25 -25.94
CA TYR A 273 30.89 7.28 -24.91
C TYR A 273 32.11 7.04 -24.01
N ASP A 274 32.58 8.11 -23.36
CA ASP A 274 33.60 8.02 -22.32
C ASP A 274 32.94 7.63 -21.00
N CYS A 275 33.24 6.44 -20.49
CA CYS A 275 32.66 5.94 -19.25
C CYS A 275 33.14 6.74 -18.02
N ASN A 276 34.26 7.47 -18.11
CA ASN A 276 34.82 8.29 -17.03
C ASN A 276 34.29 9.71 -16.99
N ASP A 277 33.32 10.05 -17.86
CA ASP A 277 32.63 11.33 -17.77
C ASP A 277 32.14 11.57 -16.34
N ARG A 278 32.38 12.78 -15.83
CA ARG A 278 32.15 13.12 -14.43
C ARG A 278 30.71 12.84 -14.01
N ARG A 279 29.72 13.06 -14.87
CA ARG A 279 28.33 12.76 -14.54
C ARG A 279 28.09 11.27 -14.42
N LEU A 280 28.60 10.48 -15.37
CA LEU A 280 28.44 9.04 -15.36
C LEU A 280 29.09 8.40 -14.12
N VAL A 281 30.26 8.87 -13.72
CA VAL A 281 30.93 8.45 -12.47
C VAL A 281 30.06 8.75 -11.24
N LEU A 282 29.48 9.96 -11.15
CA LEU A 282 28.63 10.34 -10.03
C LEU A 282 27.32 9.56 -10.00
N GLU A 283 26.71 9.27 -11.15
CA GLU A 283 25.48 8.47 -11.21
C GLU A 283 25.74 7.01 -10.83
N ARG A 284 26.89 6.43 -11.22
CA ARG A 284 27.30 5.09 -10.74
C ARG A 284 27.56 5.06 -9.25
N GLN A 285 28.24 6.08 -8.71
CA GLN A 285 28.45 6.18 -7.27
C GLN A 285 27.12 6.23 -6.52
N ARG A 286 26.15 7.03 -6.99
CA ARG A 286 24.81 7.07 -6.43
C ARG A 286 24.11 5.70 -6.46
N GLY A 287 24.16 5.01 -7.61
CA GLY A 287 23.58 3.67 -7.76
C GLY A 287 24.19 2.66 -6.77
N ASN A 288 25.51 2.69 -6.64
CA ASN A 288 26.25 1.86 -5.69
C ASN A 288 25.89 2.15 -4.24
N ASP A 289 25.82 3.43 -3.84
CA ASP A 289 25.49 3.82 -2.46
C ASP A 289 24.10 3.32 -2.05
N ILE A 290 23.10 3.49 -2.93
CA ILE A 290 21.72 2.99 -2.69
C ILE A 290 21.71 1.47 -2.62
N THR A 291 22.45 0.80 -3.49
CA THR A 291 22.50 -0.66 -3.56
C THR A 291 23.19 -1.28 -2.34
N ILE A 292 24.27 -0.66 -1.86
CA ILE A 292 24.92 -1.04 -0.61
C ILE A 292 23.92 -0.94 0.53
N LEU A 293 23.24 0.20 0.66
CA LEU A 293 22.23 0.41 1.70
C LEU A 293 21.08 -0.61 1.61
N TYR A 294 20.61 -0.91 0.41
CA TYR A 294 19.56 -1.89 0.16
C TYR A 294 19.98 -3.32 0.55
N ASN A 295 21.21 -3.71 0.20
CA ASN A 295 21.75 -5.04 0.49
C ASN A 295 22.14 -5.20 1.96
N SER A 296 22.57 -4.12 2.62
CA SER A 296 22.98 -4.11 4.02
C SER A 296 21.84 -3.77 4.98
N TRP A 297 20.61 -3.62 4.48
CA TRP A 297 19.45 -3.34 5.33
C TRP A 297 19.18 -4.55 6.22
N ASP A 298 19.68 -4.46 7.45
CA ASP A 298 19.77 -5.56 8.41
C ASP A 298 18.49 -5.70 9.25
N ALA A 299 18.04 -6.94 9.35
CA ALA A 299 16.93 -7.42 10.18
C ALA A 299 17.24 -7.40 11.70
N THR A 300 18.41 -6.90 12.12
CA THR A 300 18.83 -6.79 13.54
C THR A 300 18.42 -5.50 14.23
N LEU A 301 17.88 -4.51 13.50
CA LEU A 301 17.23 -3.34 14.10
C LEU A 301 15.83 -3.71 14.61
N PRO A 302 15.34 -3.11 15.71
CA PRO A 302 13.95 -3.25 16.13
C PRO A 302 13.04 -2.47 15.17
N SER A 303 12.86 -2.99 13.97
CA SER A 303 11.86 -2.55 12.99
C SER A 303 10.82 -3.65 12.82
N THR A 304 9.56 -3.27 12.75
CA THR A 304 8.49 -4.21 12.37
C THR A 304 8.74 -4.72 10.94
N HIS A 305 8.24 -5.92 10.62
CA HIS A 305 8.34 -6.48 9.26
C HIS A 305 7.79 -5.54 8.18
N GLU A 306 6.77 -4.74 8.52
CA GLU A 306 6.16 -3.75 7.62
C GLU A 306 7.10 -2.57 7.34
N GLU A 307 7.77 -2.02 8.36
CA GLU A 307 8.73 -0.90 8.19
C GLU A 307 9.92 -1.32 7.33
N GLU A 308 10.42 -2.55 7.51
CA GLU A 308 11.49 -3.10 6.68
C GLU A 308 11.06 -3.18 5.21
N GLN A 309 9.88 -3.74 4.94
CA GLN A 309 9.34 -3.83 3.59
C GLN A 309 9.14 -2.44 2.97
N HIS A 310 8.64 -1.48 3.75
CA HIS A 310 8.44 -0.11 3.28
C HIS A 310 9.76 0.57 2.90
N ALA A 311 10.79 0.43 3.75
CA ALA A 311 12.13 0.96 3.48
C ALA A 311 12.76 0.32 2.23
N ARG A 312 12.64 -1.00 2.08
CA ARG A 312 13.11 -1.72 0.87
C ARG A 312 12.39 -1.24 -0.38
N LYS A 313 11.06 -1.12 -0.35
CA LYS A 313 10.26 -0.57 -1.46
C LYS A 313 10.71 0.85 -1.82
N ALA A 314 10.97 1.70 -0.82
CA ALA A 314 11.44 3.07 -1.04
C ALA A 314 12.84 3.16 -1.62
N LEU A 315 13.77 2.28 -1.20
CA LEU A 315 15.11 2.20 -1.77
C LEU A 315 15.07 1.73 -3.22
N VAL A 316 14.23 0.76 -3.57
CA VAL A 316 14.03 0.33 -4.97
C VAL A 316 13.40 1.44 -5.81
N TYR A 317 12.41 2.15 -5.26
CA TYR A 317 11.82 3.31 -5.92
C TYR A 317 12.86 4.41 -6.18
N LEU A 318 13.70 4.70 -5.18
CA LEU A 318 14.80 5.66 -5.28
C LEU A 318 15.85 5.21 -6.31
N LEU A 319 16.22 3.93 -6.30
CA LEU A 319 17.19 3.33 -7.20
C LEU A 319 16.76 3.48 -8.67
N THR A 320 15.51 3.11 -8.97
CA THR A 320 14.91 3.11 -10.31
C THR A 320 14.39 4.48 -10.77
N ALA A 321 14.61 5.53 -9.97
CA ALA A 321 14.04 6.87 -10.20
C ALA A 321 12.50 6.84 -10.41
N GLY A 322 11.83 5.96 -9.66
CA GLY A 322 10.37 5.77 -9.69
C GLY A 322 9.84 4.88 -10.80
N GLN A 323 10.71 4.28 -11.63
CA GLN A 323 10.34 3.40 -12.73
C GLN A 323 10.08 1.96 -12.26
N VAL A 324 9.21 1.81 -11.25
CA VAL A 324 8.85 0.52 -10.66
C VAL A 324 7.33 0.39 -10.56
N GLY A 325 6.80 -0.75 -11.00
CA GLY A 325 5.38 -1.11 -10.97
C GLY A 325 4.88 -1.46 -9.57
N LYS A 326 3.59 -1.77 -9.44
CA LYS A 326 3.01 -2.24 -8.16
C LYS A 326 3.55 -3.65 -7.85
N ASP A 327 3.54 -4.03 -6.58
CA ASP A 327 3.78 -5.41 -6.13
C ASP A 327 5.08 -6.06 -6.63
N CYS A 328 6.11 -5.26 -6.88
CA CYS A 328 7.43 -5.77 -7.23
C CYS A 328 8.15 -6.29 -5.99
N TRP A 329 8.82 -7.42 -6.14
CA TRP A 329 9.65 -8.01 -5.09
C TRP A 329 11.06 -8.24 -5.62
N ILE A 330 12.04 -7.63 -4.99
CA ILE A 330 13.45 -7.82 -5.32
C ILE A 330 14.09 -8.44 -4.09
N GLU A 331 14.73 -9.58 -4.27
CA GLU A 331 15.45 -10.26 -3.19
C GLU A 331 16.88 -9.73 -3.15
N PRO A 332 17.38 -9.25 -1.99
CA PRO A 332 18.79 -8.91 -1.85
C PRO A 332 19.67 -10.17 -1.89
N PRO A 333 20.96 -10.07 -2.29
CA PRO A 333 21.59 -8.86 -2.77
C PRO A 333 21.27 -8.57 -4.25
N LEU A 334 21.11 -7.30 -4.60
CA LEU A 334 21.05 -6.81 -5.97
C LEU A 334 22.37 -6.10 -6.29
N GLN A 335 22.84 -6.16 -7.54
CA GLN A 335 23.91 -5.30 -8.02
C GLN A 335 23.46 -4.56 -9.27
N VAL A 336 23.70 -3.24 -9.32
CA VAL A 336 23.44 -2.40 -10.50
C VAL A 336 24.63 -1.51 -10.82
N ASP A 337 24.71 -0.97 -12.04
CA ASP A 337 25.67 0.10 -12.37
C ASP A 337 25.13 1.47 -11.96
N TYR A 338 23.96 1.85 -12.48
CA TYR A 338 23.32 3.16 -12.24
C TYR A 338 22.00 3.03 -11.47
N GLY A 339 21.26 1.95 -11.72
CA GLY A 339 19.92 1.68 -11.18
C GLY A 339 18.80 2.48 -11.83
N ASN A 340 19.04 3.73 -12.21
CA ASN A 340 18.02 4.63 -12.78
C ASN A 340 17.64 4.31 -14.23
N ASN A 341 18.33 3.37 -14.90
CA ASN A 341 17.96 2.88 -16.22
C ASN A 341 17.20 1.55 -16.15
N LEU A 342 16.98 0.99 -14.95
CA LEU A 342 16.13 -0.17 -14.72
C LEU A 342 14.66 0.25 -14.60
N GLU A 343 13.80 -0.41 -15.37
CA GLU A 343 12.36 -0.28 -15.31
C GLU A 343 11.68 -1.62 -15.08
N LEU A 344 10.79 -1.65 -14.10
CA LEU A 344 10.07 -2.84 -13.68
C LEU A 344 8.57 -2.63 -13.88
N GLY A 345 7.91 -3.55 -14.58
CA GLY A 345 6.46 -3.65 -14.68
C GLY A 345 5.80 -4.03 -13.35
N THR A 346 4.48 -4.21 -13.36
CA THR A 346 3.73 -4.64 -12.16
C THR A 346 3.97 -6.12 -11.85
N SER A 347 4.09 -6.47 -10.57
CA SER A 347 4.26 -7.85 -10.08
C SER A 347 5.51 -8.56 -10.60
N VAL A 348 6.60 -7.82 -10.81
CA VAL A 348 7.90 -8.39 -11.18
C VAL A 348 8.60 -8.97 -9.95
N ARG A 349 9.20 -10.15 -10.09
CA ARG A 349 10.01 -10.77 -9.04
C ARG A 349 11.44 -10.98 -9.49
N LEU A 350 12.40 -10.42 -8.75
CA LEU A 350 13.83 -10.65 -8.95
C LEU A 350 14.39 -11.46 -7.78
N GLY A 351 15.00 -12.60 -8.09
CA GLY A 351 15.67 -13.45 -7.13
C GLY A 351 17.00 -12.84 -6.66
N PRO A 352 17.63 -13.47 -5.65
CA PRO A 352 18.83 -12.94 -5.03
C PRO A 352 20.03 -13.04 -5.96
N ASN A 353 21.03 -12.20 -5.74
CA ASN A 353 22.30 -12.15 -6.48
C ASN A 353 22.14 -11.76 -7.96
N CYS A 354 21.06 -11.08 -8.34
CA CYS A 354 20.94 -10.55 -9.71
C CYS A 354 21.95 -9.41 -9.94
N VAL A 355 22.53 -9.37 -11.14
CA VAL A 355 23.44 -8.31 -11.60
C VAL A 355 22.82 -7.61 -12.80
N VAL A 356 22.63 -6.30 -12.73
CA VAL A 356 22.02 -5.48 -13.79
C VAL A 356 22.97 -4.35 -14.17
N LEU A 357 23.77 -4.55 -15.22
CA LEU A 357 24.66 -3.50 -15.73
C LEU A 357 23.88 -2.61 -16.70
N ASP A 358 23.20 -1.59 -16.14
CA ASP A 358 22.24 -0.72 -16.81
C ASP A 358 22.86 0.57 -17.38
N CYS A 359 23.94 0.46 -18.14
CA CYS A 359 24.47 1.56 -18.98
C CYS A 359 23.46 2.04 -20.04
N ALA A 360 22.55 1.18 -20.50
CA ALA A 360 21.37 1.55 -21.27
C ALA A 360 20.10 1.02 -20.57
N LYS A 361 18.95 1.34 -21.15
CA LYS A 361 17.64 0.96 -20.63
C LYS A 361 17.51 -0.57 -20.47
N VAL A 362 17.13 -1.00 -19.27
CA VAL A 362 16.69 -2.39 -18.98
C VAL A 362 15.22 -2.34 -18.61
N SER A 363 14.36 -2.95 -19.42
CA SER A 363 12.91 -2.99 -19.16
C SER A 363 12.46 -4.43 -18.92
N ILE A 364 11.79 -4.67 -17.79
CA ILE A 364 11.23 -5.96 -17.42
C ILE A 364 9.70 -5.84 -17.36
N GLY A 365 9.00 -6.60 -18.21
CA GLY A 365 7.55 -6.58 -18.30
C GLY A 365 6.84 -7.13 -17.06
N GLU A 366 5.55 -6.85 -16.96
CA GLU A 366 4.71 -7.27 -15.84
C GLU A 366 4.67 -8.79 -15.63
N ARG A 367 4.47 -9.22 -14.38
CA ARG A 367 4.36 -10.64 -13.97
C ARG A 367 5.56 -11.52 -14.36
N THR A 368 6.70 -10.91 -14.72
CA THR A 368 7.92 -11.63 -15.07
C THR A 368 8.67 -12.07 -13.82
N LEU A 369 9.14 -13.32 -13.84
CA LEU A 369 9.98 -13.94 -12.81
C LEU A 369 11.43 -14.01 -13.31
N VAL A 370 12.32 -13.35 -12.60
CA VAL A 370 13.77 -13.42 -12.79
C VAL A 370 14.35 -14.16 -11.59
N GLU A 371 14.95 -15.32 -11.82
CA GLU A 371 15.45 -16.17 -10.75
C GLU A 371 16.84 -15.75 -10.25
N ALA A 372 17.36 -16.47 -9.26
CA ALA A 372 18.60 -16.14 -8.58
C ALA A 372 19.81 -16.10 -9.54
N GLY A 373 20.69 -15.13 -9.35
CA GLY A 373 21.98 -15.06 -10.06
C GLY A 373 21.88 -14.68 -11.55
N VAL A 374 20.73 -14.18 -12.02
CA VAL A 374 20.60 -13.73 -13.42
C VAL A 374 21.44 -12.47 -13.64
N MET A 375 22.10 -12.42 -14.80
CA MET A 375 22.95 -11.31 -15.23
C MET A 375 22.36 -10.64 -16.47
N LEU A 376 22.01 -9.37 -16.34
CA LEU A 376 21.48 -8.52 -17.42
C LEU A 376 22.56 -7.50 -17.80
N PHE A 377 23.06 -7.59 -19.03
CA PHE A 377 24.13 -6.71 -19.50
C PHE A 377 23.65 -5.82 -20.63
N THR A 378 23.78 -4.51 -20.45
CA THR A 378 23.60 -3.54 -21.54
C THR A 378 24.93 -3.01 -22.07
N ALA A 379 25.97 -2.98 -21.23
CA ALA A 379 27.29 -2.50 -21.60
C ALA A 379 28.06 -3.52 -22.45
N THR A 380 28.82 -3.03 -23.42
CA THR A 380 29.81 -3.81 -24.17
C THR A 380 31.00 -2.93 -24.56
N HIS A 381 32.11 -3.56 -24.93
CA HIS A 381 33.35 -2.90 -25.29
C HIS A 381 33.75 -3.20 -26.74
N PRO A 382 34.49 -2.28 -27.39
CA PRO A 382 35.10 -2.55 -28.68
C PRO A 382 35.97 -3.82 -28.65
N THR A 383 35.81 -4.70 -29.64
CA THR A 383 36.66 -5.89 -29.76
C THR A 383 38.10 -5.53 -30.11
N ASN A 384 38.32 -4.42 -30.82
CA ASN A 384 39.64 -3.91 -31.15
C ASN A 384 40.33 -3.36 -29.88
N PRO A 385 41.46 -3.95 -29.43
CA PRO A 385 42.16 -3.51 -28.23
C PRO A 385 42.68 -2.07 -28.30
N LEU A 386 42.93 -1.52 -29.50
CA LEU A 386 43.36 -0.12 -29.66
C LEU A 386 42.28 0.87 -29.22
N LEU A 387 41.01 0.48 -29.37
CA LEU A 387 39.86 1.28 -28.92
C LEU A 387 39.56 1.07 -27.42
N ARG A 388 40.20 0.08 -26.77
CA ARG A 388 40.12 -0.20 -25.33
C ARG A 388 41.34 0.31 -24.55
N HIS A 389 42.18 1.15 -25.15
CA HIS A 389 43.35 1.69 -24.48
C HIS A 389 42.93 2.46 -23.21
N PRO A 390 43.63 2.33 -22.06
CA PRO A 390 43.23 2.92 -20.78
C PRO A 390 43.10 4.45 -20.76
N HIS A 391 43.61 5.14 -21.80
CA HIS A 391 43.46 6.59 -21.96
C HIS A 391 42.12 7.01 -22.56
N TRP A 392 41.40 6.08 -23.21
CA TRP A 392 40.17 6.40 -23.94
C TRP A 392 38.95 5.66 -23.41
N LEU A 393 39.05 4.40 -22.91
CA LEU A 393 37.96 3.66 -22.22
C LEU A 393 36.55 3.89 -22.84
N TRP A 394 36.43 3.67 -24.16
CA TRP A 394 35.17 3.85 -24.87
C TRP A 394 34.28 2.63 -24.73
N ASP A 395 33.04 2.88 -24.31
CA ASP A 395 32.02 1.86 -24.11
C ASP A 395 30.85 2.08 -25.07
N PHE A 396 30.08 1.01 -25.29
CA PHE A 396 28.77 1.06 -25.93
C PHE A 396 27.73 0.46 -24.99
N ALA A 397 26.49 0.92 -25.11
CA ALA A 397 25.39 0.34 -24.37
C ALA A 397 24.23 0.06 -25.31
N MET A 398 23.63 -1.12 -25.19
CA MET A 398 22.45 -1.52 -25.97
C MET A 398 21.36 -1.98 -25.01
N PRO A 399 20.12 -1.52 -25.19
CA PRO A 399 19.05 -1.82 -24.25
C PRO A 399 18.73 -3.31 -24.20
N VAL A 400 18.25 -3.78 -23.06
CA VAL A 400 17.71 -5.13 -22.89
C VAL A 400 16.23 -5.00 -22.56
N ARG A 401 15.39 -5.72 -23.31
CA ARG A 401 13.95 -5.77 -23.07
C ARG A 401 13.54 -7.20 -22.75
N ILE A 402 12.79 -7.34 -21.65
CA ILE A 402 12.11 -8.57 -21.28
C ILE A 402 10.62 -8.29 -21.30
N GLY A 403 9.87 -9.08 -22.05
CA GLY A 403 8.42 -9.02 -22.13
C GLY A 403 7.73 -9.34 -20.81
N ARG A 404 6.41 -9.37 -20.84
CA ARG A 404 5.59 -9.81 -19.69
C ARG A 404 5.53 -11.33 -19.60
N ASP A 405 5.14 -11.82 -18.44
CA ASP A 405 4.88 -13.24 -18.18
C ASP A 405 6.09 -14.15 -18.50
N CYS A 406 7.31 -13.60 -18.48
CA CYS A 406 8.52 -14.35 -18.78
C CYS A 406 9.06 -15.06 -17.53
N ARG A 407 9.78 -16.16 -17.74
CA ARG A 407 10.60 -16.82 -16.72
C ARG A 407 12.05 -16.79 -17.16
N ILE A 408 12.92 -16.15 -16.37
CA ILE A 408 14.36 -16.12 -16.62
C ILE A 408 15.03 -16.99 -15.56
N GLY A 409 15.42 -18.19 -15.96
CA GLY A 409 15.97 -19.22 -15.09
C GLY A 409 17.29 -18.81 -14.44
N GLY A 410 17.54 -19.37 -13.25
CA GLY A 410 18.66 -18.99 -12.41
C GLY A 410 20.02 -19.07 -13.12
N GLY A 411 20.85 -18.05 -12.92
CA GLY A 411 22.18 -17.94 -13.53
C GLY A 411 22.20 -17.65 -15.03
N ALA A 412 21.05 -17.38 -15.66
CA ALA A 412 21.02 -17.00 -17.08
C ALA A 412 21.72 -15.64 -17.33
N VAL A 413 22.26 -15.48 -18.54
CA VAL A 413 22.93 -14.25 -18.99
C VAL A 413 22.19 -13.70 -20.20
N LEU A 414 21.74 -12.45 -20.13
CA LEU A 414 21.16 -11.73 -21.26
C LEU A 414 22.17 -10.70 -21.77
N CYS A 415 22.63 -10.89 -22.99
CA CYS A 415 23.63 -10.02 -23.61
C CYS A 415 23.05 -8.67 -24.05
N PRO A 416 23.91 -7.67 -24.30
CA PRO A 416 23.49 -6.35 -24.77
C PRO A 416 22.63 -6.42 -26.05
N GLY A 417 21.53 -5.66 -26.07
CA GLY A 417 20.69 -5.50 -27.27
C GLY A 417 19.63 -6.59 -27.48
N VAL A 418 19.48 -7.54 -26.57
CA VAL A 418 18.47 -8.60 -26.72
C VAL A 418 17.07 -8.12 -26.33
N ASP A 419 16.09 -8.58 -27.12
CA ASP A 419 14.66 -8.41 -26.87
C ASP A 419 14.04 -9.80 -26.66
N ILE A 420 13.43 -10.02 -25.50
CA ILE A 420 12.77 -11.26 -25.11
C ILE A 420 11.27 -11.03 -25.21
N GLY A 421 10.61 -11.73 -26.13
CA GLY A 421 9.17 -11.64 -26.30
C GLY A 421 8.38 -12.13 -25.08
N ASP A 422 7.08 -11.78 -25.05
CA ASP A 422 6.17 -12.17 -23.96
C ASP A 422 6.11 -13.69 -23.76
N GLY A 423 5.97 -14.14 -22.51
CA GLY A 423 5.79 -15.56 -22.19
C GLY A 423 7.00 -16.46 -22.46
N VAL A 424 8.19 -15.91 -22.70
CA VAL A 424 9.39 -16.71 -22.94
C VAL A 424 9.90 -17.31 -21.63
N THR A 425 10.30 -18.58 -21.71
CA THR A 425 11.07 -19.25 -20.66
C THR A 425 12.53 -19.40 -21.10
N VAL A 426 13.45 -18.73 -20.39
CA VAL A 426 14.89 -18.95 -20.52
C VAL A 426 15.29 -19.97 -19.47
N MET A 427 15.80 -21.13 -19.88
CA MET A 427 16.25 -22.16 -18.94
C MET A 427 17.49 -21.71 -18.17
N GLU A 428 17.71 -22.32 -17.01
CA GLU A 428 18.80 -22.01 -16.10
C GLU A 428 20.17 -22.04 -16.81
N ARG A 429 21.05 -21.09 -16.45
CA ARG A 429 22.42 -20.95 -16.99
C ARG A 429 22.52 -20.75 -18.51
N SER A 430 21.42 -20.39 -19.18
CA SER A 430 21.45 -20.10 -20.62
C SER A 430 22.10 -18.74 -20.91
N VAL A 431 22.76 -18.61 -22.06
CA VAL A 431 23.38 -17.35 -22.52
C VAL A 431 22.67 -16.85 -23.76
N VAL A 432 21.80 -15.87 -23.58
CA VAL A 432 20.97 -15.28 -24.64
C VAL A 432 21.76 -14.20 -25.36
N THR A 433 22.17 -14.51 -26.60
CA THR A 433 22.99 -13.63 -27.46
C THR A 433 22.20 -12.99 -28.60
N LYS A 434 20.95 -13.39 -28.80
CA LYS A 434 20.04 -12.89 -29.84
C LYS A 434 18.63 -12.77 -29.27
N SER A 435 17.84 -11.83 -29.80
CA SER A 435 16.43 -11.66 -29.43
C SER A 435 15.63 -12.94 -29.64
N VAL A 436 14.64 -13.16 -28.79
CA VAL A 436 13.85 -14.39 -28.71
C VAL A 436 12.37 -14.03 -28.98
N PRO A 437 11.69 -14.70 -29.91
CA PRO A 437 10.27 -14.44 -30.17
C PRO A 437 9.41 -14.86 -28.96
N PRO A 438 8.17 -14.34 -28.83
CA PRO A 438 7.26 -14.71 -27.74
C PRO A 438 6.96 -16.21 -27.65
N TYR A 439 6.56 -16.67 -26.46
CA TYR A 439 5.99 -18.00 -26.16
C TYR A 439 6.87 -19.18 -26.59
N VAL A 440 8.17 -19.11 -26.31
CA VAL A 440 9.11 -20.21 -26.53
C VAL A 440 9.95 -20.49 -25.30
N VAL A 441 10.49 -21.70 -25.25
CA VAL A 441 11.55 -22.08 -24.31
C VAL A 441 12.88 -22.03 -25.04
N VAL A 442 13.87 -21.37 -24.44
CA VAL A 442 15.25 -21.35 -24.93
C VAL A 442 16.21 -21.92 -23.91
N GLU A 443 17.21 -22.67 -24.37
CA GLU A 443 18.25 -23.20 -23.50
C GLU A 443 19.64 -23.20 -24.15
N GLY A 444 20.68 -23.24 -23.31
CA GLY A 444 22.08 -23.42 -23.72
C GLY A 444 22.90 -22.13 -23.84
N ALA A 445 24.17 -22.28 -24.24
CA ALA A 445 25.13 -21.18 -24.38
C ALA A 445 25.93 -21.32 -25.69
N PRO A 446 25.57 -20.62 -26.78
CA PRO A 446 24.46 -19.66 -26.88
C PRO A 446 23.08 -20.33 -26.85
N ALA A 447 22.10 -19.64 -26.29
CA ALA A 447 20.73 -20.12 -26.15
C ALA A 447 20.07 -20.35 -27.51
N ARG A 448 19.32 -21.45 -27.63
CA ARG A 448 18.54 -21.80 -28.83
C ARG A 448 17.13 -22.18 -28.42
N ILE A 449 16.16 -21.94 -29.30
CA ILE A 449 14.78 -22.37 -29.11
C ILE A 449 14.73 -23.90 -29.10
N THR A 450 14.15 -24.48 -28.05
CA THR A 450 14.00 -25.93 -27.89
C THR A 450 12.55 -26.37 -27.85
N ARG A 451 11.65 -25.50 -27.40
CA ARG A 451 10.21 -25.75 -27.36
C ARG A 451 9.44 -24.50 -27.73
N VAL A 452 8.34 -24.66 -28.47
CA VAL A 452 7.32 -23.62 -28.65
C VAL A 452 6.19 -23.93 -27.69
N LEU A 453 5.72 -22.94 -26.94
CA LEU A 453 4.65 -23.11 -25.97
C LEU A 453 3.29 -22.97 -26.68
N SER A 454 2.40 -23.91 -26.41
CA SER A 454 1.02 -23.93 -26.90
C SER A 454 0.03 -23.87 -25.74
N ARG A 455 -1.27 -23.67 -26.04
CA ARG A 455 -2.31 -23.70 -25.01
C ARG A 455 -2.40 -25.03 -24.27
N ASP A 456 -2.12 -26.14 -24.96
CA ASP A 456 -2.26 -27.48 -24.39
C ASP A 456 -1.20 -27.74 -23.31
N ASP A 457 -0.01 -27.14 -23.44
CA ASP A 457 1.07 -27.20 -22.44
C ASP A 457 0.63 -26.59 -21.09
N CYS A 458 -0.17 -25.52 -21.11
CA CYS A 458 -0.68 -24.87 -19.89
C CYS A 458 -1.65 -25.78 -19.11
N GLU A 459 -2.47 -26.58 -19.80
CA GLU A 459 -3.42 -27.47 -19.12
C GLU A 459 -2.72 -28.66 -18.47
N GLU A 460 -1.68 -29.21 -19.09
CA GLU A 460 -0.91 -30.33 -18.53
C GLU A 460 -0.11 -29.90 -17.30
N GLU A 461 0.58 -28.76 -17.36
CA GLU A 461 1.32 -28.21 -16.21
C GLU A 461 0.35 -27.81 -15.07
N ALA A 462 -0.81 -27.26 -15.38
CA ALA A 462 -1.85 -26.97 -14.38
C ALA A 462 -2.39 -28.24 -13.71
N LYS A 463 -2.69 -29.30 -14.49
CA LYS A 463 -3.14 -30.61 -13.98
C LYS A 463 -2.06 -31.29 -13.13
N ALA A 464 -0.79 -31.17 -13.51
CA ALA A 464 0.34 -31.73 -12.78
C ALA A 464 0.62 -31.02 -11.44
N SER A 465 0.22 -29.75 -11.30
CA SER A 465 0.50 -28.94 -10.12
C SER A 465 -0.35 -29.25 -8.87
N MET A 466 -1.39 -30.10 -8.96
CA MET A 466 -2.27 -30.52 -7.84
C MET A 466 -2.59 -29.40 -6.81
N MET A 467 -2.81 -28.16 -7.26
CA MET A 467 -3.18 -27.05 -6.38
C MET A 467 -4.71 -26.94 -6.27
N GLU A 468 -5.22 -26.95 -5.03
CA GLU A 468 -6.64 -26.84 -4.61
C GLU A 468 -7.39 -25.55 -5.04
N LYS A 469 -6.90 -24.80 -6.03
CA LYS A 469 -7.65 -23.67 -6.60
C LYS A 469 -8.31 -24.10 -7.91
N ASP A 470 -9.63 -24.02 -7.95
CA ASP A 470 -10.43 -24.25 -9.15
C ASP A 470 -10.23 -23.10 -10.14
N TRP A 471 -9.16 -23.19 -10.95
CA TRP A 471 -8.82 -22.20 -11.97
C TRP A 471 -9.87 -22.13 -13.10
N THR A 472 -10.81 -23.08 -13.17
CA THR A 472 -11.91 -23.07 -14.15
C THR A 472 -12.91 -21.92 -13.94
N GLN A 473 -12.87 -21.27 -12.77
CA GLN A 473 -13.76 -20.15 -12.43
C GLN A 473 -13.10 -18.77 -12.55
N THR A 474 -11.81 -18.69 -12.89
CA THR A 474 -11.15 -17.40 -13.16
C THR A 474 -11.47 -17.02 -14.61
N PRO A 475 -12.11 -15.86 -14.90
CA PRO A 475 -12.36 -15.48 -16.27
C PRO A 475 -11.03 -15.32 -17.02
N VAL A 476 -10.73 -16.27 -17.91
CA VAL A 476 -9.61 -16.21 -18.87
C VAL A 476 -9.93 -15.23 -20.01
N GLU A 477 -10.67 -14.17 -19.71
CA GLU A 477 -11.00 -13.13 -20.67
C GLU A 477 -9.78 -12.22 -20.81
N THR A 478 -9.09 -12.39 -21.94
CA THR A 478 -7.97 -11.60 -22.52
C THR A 478 -6.57 -12.23 -22.57
N LEU A 479 -6.44 -13.57 -22.57
CA LEU A 479 -5.26 -14.25 -23.17
C LEU A 479 -5.62 -14.84 -24.55
N THR A 480 -5.84 -13.96 -25.53
CA THR A 480 -5.70 -14.34 -26.94
C THR A 480 -4.20 -14.40 -27.24
N LEU A 481 -3.63 -15.59 -27.08
CA LEU A 481 -2.36 -15.94 -27.72
C LEU A 481 -2.57 -15.82 -29.24
N PRO A 482 -1.74 -15.07 -29.97
CA PRO A 482 -1.78 -15.03 -31.43
C PRO A 482 -1.36 -16.36 -32.06
#